data_AF-A0A822AL54-F1
#
_entry.id   AF-A0A822AL54-F1
#
_cell.length_a   1.000
_cell.length_b   1.000
_cell.length_c   1.000
_cell.angle_alpha   90.00
_cell.angle_beta   90.00
_cell.angle_gamma   90.00
#
_symmetry.space_group_name_H-M   'P 1'
#
loop_
_entity.id
_entity.type
_entity.pdbx_description
1 polymer ?
#
loop_
_entity_poly.entity_id
_entity_poly.type
_entity_poly.pdbx_seq_one_letter_code
_entity_poly.pdbx_strand_id
1 'polypeptide(L)'
;KDKQYWFYWHDEKNKTNLSFDEAYKWMGDFDNEHVIAKHSARIAQCFTSSEATIRVPREKTEIIDDIERNGYIFTDGVGTFSSRLRDEICVKMGYRRKFSVMQIRYGGCKGTVSVNPDLDYTEKQMILRKSMYKFISTHDVLELCKVSAPRPIHLNRQVIALLESRHIPHSTFLLLQNQHLLSLVESLLYLPSTYELLHERLPPHLQLRDLILTAQIDLIHEPFFRQLITTMCKHEIKRIQDKTRIQISKNSGRNMFGIVDETATLKSGQVFCQYTILNTEQLDDLTRSNNIRSYYQEDIKKVVVGKIVVTKNPCHHPGDLRTFEAIDVPKLRHLVDCIVFPQLGDRPHPNEISGSDLD
;
A
#
# COMPACT_ATOMS: atom_id res chain seq x y z
N LYS A 1 16.20 11.70 6.92
CA LYS A 1 15.04 11.33 7.74
C LYS A 1 14.35 12.62 8.09
N ASP A 2 13.12 12.80 7.62
CA ASP A 2 12.35 13.99 7.94
C ASP A 2 12.10 14.01 9.45
N LYS A 3 12.43 15.11 10.11
CA LYS A 3 12.16 15.30 11.53
C LYS A 3 10.69 15.70 11.65
N GLN A 4 9.93 14.94 12.42
CA GLN A 4 8.52 15.26 12.72
C GLN A 4 8.47 16.02 14.04
N TYR A 5 7.68 17.08 14.07
CA TYR A 5 7.49 17.92 15.24
C TYR A 5 5.99 18.10 15.47
N TRP A 6 5.57 18.04 16.73
CA TRP A 6 4.24 18.48 17.14
C TRP A 6 4.36 19.89 17.70
N PHE A 7 3.51 20.78 17.21
CA PHE A 7 3.39 22.13 17.72
C PHE A 7 2.08 22.21 18.49
N TYR A 8 2.16 22.54 19.78
CA TYR A 8 1.00 22.74 20.64
C TYR A 8 0.76 24.23 20.80
N TRP A 9 -0.50 24.63 20.66
CA TRP A 9 -0.91 25.99 20.95
C TRP A 9 -1.32 26.10 22.42
N HIS A 10 -0.69 27.04 23.14
CA HIS A 10 -1.00 27.35 24.52
C HIS A 10 -1.88 28.61 24.57
N ASP A 11 -3.08 28.48 25.10
CA ASP A 11 -3.97 29.62 25.36
C ASP A 11 -3.87 30.05 26.82
N GLU A 12 -3.12 31.13 27.06
CA GLU A 12 -2.99 31.72 28.39
C GLU A 12 -4.32 32.24 28.95
N LYS A 13 -5.30 32.59 28.09
CA LYS A 13 -6.61 33.13 28.53
C LYS A 13 -7.57 32.02 28.98
N ASN A 14 -7.52 30.86 28.34
CA ASN A 14 -8.39 29.72 28.65
C ASN A 14 -7.74 28.66 29.57
N LYS A 15 -6.49 28.89 30.02
CA LYS A 15 -5.70 27.96 30.87
C LYS A 15 -5.57 26.55 30.30
N THR A 16 -5.62 26.38 28.98
CA THR A 16 -5.32 25.09 28.34
C THR A 16 -3.81 24.97 28.16
N ASN A 17 -3.09 24.89 29.27
CA ASN A 17 -1.65 24.61 29.29
C ASN A 17 -1.45 23.10 29.26
N LEU A 18 -1.48 22.51 28.07
CA LEU A 18 -1.20 21.09 27.91
C LEU A 18 0.29 20.87 28.16
N SER A 19 0.63 20.41 29.36
CA SER A 19 2.00 20.11 29.77
C SER A 19 2.59 18.94 28.99
N PHE A 20 3.91 18.82 28.99
CA PHE A 20 4.58 17.65 28.43
C PHE A 20 4.05 16.35 29.05
N ASP A 21 3.85 16.30 30.37
CA ASP A 21 3.37 15.11 31.06
C ASP A 21 1.94 14.74 30.66
N GLU A 22 1.07 15.73 30.42
CA GLU A 22 -0.28 15.50 29.93
C GLU A 22 -0.27 15.00 28.48
N ALA A 23 0.57 15.59 27.61
CA ALA A 23 0.74 15.10 26.25
C ALA A 23 1.27 13.67 26.23
N TYR A 24 2.26 13.37 27.06
CA TYR A 24 2.88 12.06 27.17
C TYR A 24 1.87 11.01 27.67
N LYS A 25 1.09 11.32 28.71
CA LYS A 25 -0.01 10.46 29.19
C LYS A 25 -1.12 10.28 28.16
N TRP A 26 -1.40 11.30 27.36
CA TRP A 26 -2.39 11.22 26.28
C TRP A 26 -1.94 10.28 25.15
N MET A 27 -0.64 10.24 24.84
CA MET A 27 -0.09 9.33 23.82
C MET A 27 -0.33 7.87 24.17
N GLY A 28 -0.14 7.51 25.44
CA GLY A 28 -0.36 6.16 25.97
C GLY A 28 0.50 5.88 27.19
N ASP A 29 0.44 4.64 27.65
CA ASP A 29 1.30 4.09 28.69
C ASP A 29 2.36 3.19 28.05
N PHE A 30 3.62 3.59 28.25
CA PHE A 30 4.83 2.97 27.70
C PHE A 30 5.65 2.25 28.77
N ASP A 31 5.21 2.24 30.04
CA ASP A 31 6.01 1.84 31.20
C ASP A 31 6.39 0.34 31.16
N ASN A 32 5.61 -0.46 30.42
CA ASN A 32 5.87 -1.89 30.21
C ASN A 32 7.01 -2.19 29.22
N GLU A 33 7.51 -1.19 28.46
CA GLU A 33 8.61 -1.40 27.50
C GLU A 33 9.95 -0.98 28.11
N HIS A 34 10.65 -1.94 28.73
CA HIS A 34 11.92 -1.68 29.41
C HIS A 34 13.13 -1.58 28.46
N VAL A 35 12.99 -1.97 27.19
CA VAL A 35 14.07 -1.82 26.21
C VAL A 35 14.05 -0.40 25.67
N ILE A 36 15.01 0.43 26.09
CA ILE A 36 15.10 1.88 25.74
C ILE A 36 14.89 2.16 24.25
N ALA A 37 15.51 1.34 23.37
CA ALA A 37 15.37 1.48 21.92
C ALA A 37 13.92 1.22 21.44
N LYS A 38 13.25 0.20 21.99
CA LYS A 38 11.86 -0.09 21.67
C LYS A 38 10.92 0.95 22.28
N HIS A 39 11.16 1.38 23.52
CA HIS A 39 10.41 2.43 24.20
C HIS A 39 10.38 3.72 23.38
N SER A 40 11.55 4.17 22.93
CA SER A 40 11.68 5.33 22.03
C SER A 40 10.93 5.11 20.72
N ALA A 41 10.97 3.90 20.16
CA ALA A 41 10.23 3.54 18.96
C ALA A 41 8.70 3.44 19.19
N ARG A 42 8.22 3.23 20.42
CA ARG A 42 6.79 3.25 20.76
C ARG A 42 6.26 4.67 20.79
N ILE A 43 6.96 5.58 21.46
CA ILE A 43 6.65 7.01 21.45
C ILE A 43 6.68 7.57 20.02
N ALA A 44 7.69 7.19 19.22
CA ALA A 44 7.81 7.62 17.84
C ALA A 44 6.63 7.21 16.95
N GLN A 45 5.89 6.15 17.29
CA GLN A 45 4.72 5.72 16.51
C GLN A 45 3.59 6.74 16.53
N CYS A 46 3.43 7.50 17.63
CA CYS A 46 2.43 8.55 17.74
C CYS A 46 2.68 9.69 16.73
N PHE A 47 3.91 9.89 16.28
CA PHE A 47 4.24 10.92 15.28
C PHE A 47 4.08 10.44 13.83
N THR A 48 3.68 9.18 13.61
CA THR A 48 3.44 8.66 12.25
C THR A 48 2.43 9.56 11.55
N SER A 49 2.73 9.99 10.32
CA SER A 49 1.76 10.71 9.51
C SER A 49 0.62 9.76 9.13
N SER A 50 -0.55 9.99 9.70
CA SER A 50 -1.76 9.19 9.54
C SER A 50 -2.97 10.09 9.33
N GLU A 51 -4.02 9.55 8.71
CA GLU A 51 -5.31 10.22 8.52
C GLU A 51 -6.33 9.64 9.48
N ALA A 52 -6.90 10.48 10.35
CA ALA A 52 -7.95 10.06 11.28
C ALA A 52 -9.24 9.71 10.53
N THR A 53 -9.74 8.49 10.72
CA THR A 53 -10.96 8.01 10.08
C THR A 53 -12.09 7.94 11.09
N ILE A 54 -12.75 6.80 11.24
CA ILE A 54 -13.90 6.60 12.13
C ILE A 54 -13.44 6.17 13.53
N ARG A 55 -14.31 6.38 14.52
CA ARG A 55 -14.14 5.78 15.84
C ARG A 55 -14.61 4.33 15.79
N VAL A 56 -13.78 3.41 16.24
CA VAL A 56 -14.12 2.00 16.40
C VAL A 56 -14.06 1.72 17.90
N PRO A 57 -15.20 1.58 18.59
CA PRO A 57 -15.22 1.28 20.02
C PRO A 57 -14.49 -0.04 20.31
N ARG A 58 -13.82 -0.13 21.46
CA ARG A 58 -13.04 -1.33 21.83
C ARG A 58 -13.90 -2.59 21.89
N GLU A 59 -15.18 -2.46 22.21
CA GLU A 59 -16.16 -3.55 22.26
C GLU A 59 -16.38 -4.18 20.88
N LYS A 60 -16.22 -3.39 19.81
CA LYS A 60 -16.27 -3.85 18.41
C LYS A 60 -14.92 -4.37 17.90
N THR A 61 -13.90 -4.38 18.76
CA THR A 61 -12.60 -4.98 18.46
C THR A 61 -12.38 -6.22 19.30
N GLU A 62 -11.50 -7.09 18.81
CA GLU A 62 -11.04 -8.26 19.53
C GLU A 62 -9.55 -8.43 19.29
N ILE A 63 -8.79 -8.76 20.33
CA ILE A 63 -7.37 -9.10 20.21
C ILE A 63 -7.25 -10.61 20.45
N ILE A 64 -6.77 -11.33 19.44
CA ILE A 64 -6.57 -12.78 19.49
C ILE A 64 -5.07 -13.13 19.42
N ASP A 65 -4.75 -14.37 19.75
CA ASP A 65 -3.39 -14.90 19.65
C ASP A 65 -2.90 -14.93 18.21
N ASP A 66 -1.60 -14.75 18.02
CA ASP A 66 -0.97 -14.98 16.74
C ASP A 66 -0.95 -16.46 16.35
N ILE A 67 -0.89 -16.73 15.05
CA ILE A 67 -0.72 -18.07 14.54
C ILE A 67 0.77 -18.40 14.57
N GLU A 68 1.16 -19.25 15.52
CA GLU A 68 2.55 -19.68 15.70
C GLU A 68 2.76 -21.12 15.27
N ARG A 69 3.82 -21.38 14.49
CA ARG A 69 4.26 -22.74 14.14
C ARG A 69 5.78 -22.79 14.11
N ASN A 70 6.35 -23.87 14.62
CA ASN A 70 7.80 -24.13 14.60
C ASN A 70 8.65 -22.96 15.14
N GLY A 71 8.14 -22.23 16.15
CA GLY A 71 8.83 -21.08 16.75
C GLY A 71 8.77 -19.79 15.93
N TYR A 72 7.94 -19.74 14.88
CA TYR A 72 7.73 -18.55 14.07
C TYR A 72 6.28 -18.06 14.14
N ILE A 73 6.11 -16.75 14.15
CA ILE A 73 4.82 -16.06 14.10
C ILE A 73 4.45 -15.85 12.62
N PHE A 74 3.38 -16.50 12.15
CA PHE A 74 2.91 -16.38 10.76
C PHE A 74 2.06 -15.14 10.53
N THR A 75 1.44 -14.61 11.58
CA THR A 75 0.56 -13.44 11.55
C THR A 75 1.19 -12.17 12.14
N ASP A 76 2.53 -12.08 12.15
CA ASP A 76 3.24 -10.96 12.78
C ASP A 76 2.84 -9.62 12.13
N GLY A 77 2.13 -8.80 12.91
CA GLY A 77 1.67 -7.49 12.50
C GLY A 77 0.44 -7.47 11.59
N VAL A 78 -0.30 -8.59 11.46
CA VAL A 78 -1.52 -8.65 10.62
C VAL A 78 -2.79 -9.03 11.36
N GLY A 79 -3.89 -8.35 11.02
CA GLY A 79 -5.24 -8.67 11.51
C GLY A 79 -6.29 -8.60 10.40
N THR A 80 -7.56 -8.57 10.78
CA THR A 80 -8.68 -8.46 9.85
C THR A 80 -9.71 -7.41 10.24
N PHE A 81 -10.53 -6.98 9.29
CA PHE A 81 -11.62 -6.04 9.51
C PHE A 81 -12.82 -6.32 8.60
N SER A 82 -14.01 -5.87 8.99
CA SER A 82 -15.25 -6.18 8.28
C SER A 82 -15.41 -5.37 6.98
N SER A 83 -16.20 -5.88 6.03
CA SER A 83 -16.47 -5.15 4.79
C SER A 83 -17.34 -3.92 5.05
N ARG A 84 -18.22 -3.96 6.05
CA ARG A 84 -19.00 -2.80 6.51
C ARG A 84 -18.08 -1.67 6.99
N LEU A 85 -17.07 -1.99 7.81
CA LEU A 85 -16.11 -1.01 8.28
C LEU A 85 -15.33 -0.38 7.12
N ARG A 86 -14.89 -1.19 6.15
CA ARG A 86 -14.27 -0.69 4.91
C ARG A 86 -15.16 0.34 4.22
N ASP A 87 -16.43 0.00 4.02
CA ASP A 87 -17.35 0.83 3.25
C ASP A 87 -17.66 2.16 3.98
N GLU A 88 -17.77 2.14 5.32
CA GLU A 88 -17.86 3.36 6.15
C GLU A 88 -16.61 4.26 6.00
N ILE A 89 -15.42 3.66 6.03
CA ILE A 89 -14.16 4.37 5.81
C ILE A 89 -14.10 4.97 4.40
N CYS A 90 -14.47 4.21 3.37
CA CYS A 90 -14.48 4.69 1.99
C CYS A 90 -15.37 5.94 1.84
N VAL A 91 -16.56 5.93 2.45
CA VAL A 91 -17.48 7.08 2.43
C VAL A 91 -16.87 8.28 3.15
N LYS A 92 -16.32 8.08 4.35
CA LYS A 92 -15.71 9.16 5.13
C LYS A 92 -14.51 9.79 4.43
N MET A 93 -13.68 8.98 3.79
CA MET A 93 -12.44 9.40 3.14
C MET A 93 -12.63 9.79 1.66
N GLY A 94 -13.83 9.62 1.11
CA GLY A 94 -14.12 9.90 -0.30
C GLY A 94 -13.41 8.95 -1.27
N TYR A 95 -13.08 7.74 -0.85
CA TYR A 95 -12.44 6.74 -1.71
C TYR A 95 -13.45 6.15 -2.69
N ARG A 96 -13.19 6.35 -3.98
CA ARG A 96 -14.02 5.83 -5.09
C ARG A 96 -13.83 4.34 -5.35
N ARG A 97 -12.67 3.80 -4.98
CA ARG A 97 -12.33 2.38 -5.10
C ARG A 97 -12.35 1.73 -3.72
N LYS A 98 -12.95 0.53 -3.66
CA LYS A 98 -12.86 -0.33 -2.46
C LYS A 98 -11.45 -0.93 -2.36
N PHE A 99 -10.80 -0.76 -1.21
CA PHE A 99 -9.53 -1.38 -0.88
C PHE A 99 -9.75 -2.69 -0.11
N SER A 100 -8.79 -3.61 -0.13
CA SER A 100 -8.86 -4.87 0.63
C SER A 100 -7.98 -4.87 1.87
N VAL A 101 -6.98 -3.99 1.93
CA VAL A 101 -5.99 -3.97 3.02
C VAL A 101 -5.75 -2.53 3.45
N MET A 102 -5.51 -2.31 4.74
CA MET A 102 -5.09 -1.02 5.27
C MET A 102 -4.01 -1.17 6.34
N GLN A 103 -3.02 -0.28 6.31
CA GLN A 103 -2.03 -0.12 7.37
C GLN A 103 -2.53 0.91 8.37
N ILE A 104 -2.54 0.55 9.66
CA ILE A 104 -3.27 1.26 10.70
C ILE A 104 -2.38 1.69 11.87
N ARG A 105 -2.87 2.70 12.59
CA ARG A 105 -2.58 2.94 14.01
C ARG A 105 -3.91 2.98 14.75
N TYR A 106 -4.02 2.24 15.85
CA TYR A 106 -5.27 2.14 16.60
C TYR A 106 -5.00 1.69 18.04
N GLY A 107 -5.30 2.51 19.04
CA GLY A 107 -5.28 2.11 20.46
C GLY A 107 -3.97 1.46 20.94
N GLY A 108 -2.81 1.91 20.44
CA GLY A 108 -1.51 1.32 20.75
C GLY A 108 -1.13 0.11 19.88
N CYS A 109 -2.01 -0.32 18.97
CA CYS A 109 -1.73 -1.29 17.93
C CYS A 109 -1.17 -0.64 16.66
N LYS A 110 -0.20 -1.32 16.04
CA LYS A 110 0.37 -1.03 14.73
C LYS A 110 0.38 -2.30 13.89
N GLY A 111 -0.01 -2.17 12.63
CA GLY A 111 0.18 -3.21 11.63
C GLY A 111 -0.73 -3.04 10.43
N THR A 112 -0.97 -4.13 9.74
CA THR A 112 -1.80 -4.20 8.53
C THR A 112 -3.06 -5.03 8.82
N VAL A 113 -4.21 -4.63 8.31
CA VAL A 113 -5.45 -5.43 8.42
C VAL A 113 -6.08 -5.66 7.06
N SER A 114 -6.59 -6.86 6.82
CA SER A 114 -7.28 -7.24 5.57
C SER A 114 -8.77 -7.45 5.76
N VAL A 115 -9.55 -7.17 4.72
CA VAL A 115 -11.00 -7.32 4.77
C VAL A 115 -11.36 -8.81 4.92
N ASN A 116 -12.19 -9.12 5.91
CA ASN A 116 -12.77 -10.44 6.13
C ASN A 116 -14.30 -10.29 6.10
N PRO A 117 -14.97 -10.74 5.02
CA PRO A 117 -16.43 -10.65 4.89
C PRO A 117 -17.20 -11.37 6.01
N ASP A 118 -16.62 -12.41 6.61
CA ASP A 118 -17.29 -13.18 7.66
C ASP A 118 -17.56 -12.33 8.92
N LEU A 119 -16.76 -11.29 9.16
CA LEU A 119 -16.96 -10.36 10.26
C LEU A 119 -18.26 -9.55 10.13
N ASP A 120 -18.81 -9.39 8.93
CA ASP A 120 -20.08 -8.69 8.73
C ASP A 120 -21.27 -9.42 9.38
N TYR A 121 -21.11 -10.70 9.72
CA TYR A 121 -22.09 -11.54 10.43
C TYR A 121 -21.82 -11.62 11.95
N THR A 122 -20.87 -10.84 12.47
CA THR A 122 -20.52 -10.77 13.89
C THR A 122 -20.76 -9.36 14.43
N GLU A 123 -20.67 -9.19 15.76
CA GLU A 123 -20.69 -7.87 16.39
C GLU A 123 -19.34 -7.13 16.27
N LYS A 124 -18.27 -7.86 15.88
CA LYS A 124 -16.91 -7.34 15.77
C LYS A 124 -16.69 -6.70 14.40
N GLN A 125 -16.04 -5.54 14.40
CA GLN A 125 -15.62 -4.83 13.19
C GLN A 125 -14.14 -5.07 12.86
N MET A 126 -13.30 -5.37 13.87
CA MET A 126 -11.88 -5.63 13.70
C MET A 126 -11.41 -6.76 14.62
N ILE A 127 -10.54 -7.62 14.08
CA ILE A 127 -9.77 -8.60 14.84
C ILE A 127 -8.30 -8.23 14.68
N LEU A 128 -7.63 -7.98 15.80
CA LEU A 128 -6.22 -7.65 15.90
C LEU A 128 -5.46 -8.82 16.53
N ARG A 129 -4.14 -8.87 16.34
CA ARG A 129 -3.27 -9.88 16.95
C ARG A 129 -2.42 -9.29 18.07
N LYS A 130 -1.97 -10.13 19.00
CA LYS A 130 -1.06 -9.73 20.08
C LYS A 130 0.22 -9.08 19.54
N SER A 131 0.79 -9.60 18.44
CA SER A 131 1.95 -9.04 17.77
C SER A 131 1.76 -7.58 17.33
N MET A 132 0.53 -7.15 17.05
CA MET A 132 0.22 -5.77 16.65
C MET A 132 0.23 -4.80 17.83
N TYR A 133 -0.04 -5.27 19.05
CA TYR A 133 -0.16 -4.46 20.25
C TYR A 133 1.22 -4.02 20.75
N LYS A 134 1.49 -2.71 20.78
CA LYS A 134 2.83 -2.18 21.06
C LYS A 134 2.93 -1.44 22.40
N PHE A 135 1.84 -0.85 22.88
CA PHE A 135 1.75 -0.13 24.15
C PHE A 135 0.27 0.06 24.56
N ILE A 136 0.01 0.42 25.82
CA ILE A 136 -1.36 0.63 26.32
C ILE A 136 -1.86 2.00 25.86
N SER A 137 -3.03 2.08 25.24
CA SER A 137 -3.67 3.36 24.91
C SER A 137 -5.18 3.23 24.79
N THR A 138 -5.93 4.15 25.39
CA THR A 138 -7.41 4.21 25.32
C THR A 138 -7.94 4.84 24.03
N HIS A 139 -7.06 5.20 23.10
CA HIS A 139 -7.43 5.83 21.84
C HIS A 139 -8.27 4.88 20.96
N ASP A 140 -9.45 5.33 20.55
CA ASP A 140 -10.46 4.57 19.82
C ASP A 140 -10.69 5.06 18.38
N VAL A 141 -9.94 6.09 17.94
CA VAL A 141 -9.97 6.55 16.56
C VAL A 141 -9.06 5.65 15.74
N LEU A 142 -9.59 5.13 14.63
CA LEU A 142 -8.81 4.38 13.65
C LEU A 142 -8.08 5.36 12.75
N GLU A 143 -6.76 5.30 12.75
CA GLU A 143 -5.92 6.13 11.89
C GLU A 143 -5.35 5.29 10.75
N LEU A 144 -5.46 5.80 9.52
CA LEU A 144 -4.93 5.17 8.33
C LEU A 144 -3.57 5.73 7.96
N CYS A 145 -2.59 4.85 7.77
CA CYS A 145 -1.33 5.20 7.15
C CYS A 145 -1.42 5.05 5.62
N LYS A 146 -2.05 3.97 5.16
CA LYS A 146 -2.08 3.59 3.73
C LYS A 146 -3.12 2.49 3.46
N VAL A 147 -3.72 2.46 2.28
CA VAL A 147 -4.67 1.41 1.83
C VAL A 147 -4.14 0.61 0.64
N SER A 148 -4.62 -0.61 0.35
CA SER A 148 -4.24 -1.33 -0.88
C SER A 148 -4.71 -0.59 -2.12
N ALA A 149 -3.87 -0.61 -3.15
CA ALA A 149 -4.07 0.11 -4.40
C ALA A 149 -3.13 -0.47 -5.47
N PRO A 150 -3.43 -0.29 -6.77
CA PRO A 150 -2.67 -0.87 -7.86
C PRO A 150 -1.37 -0.07 -8.06
N ARG A 151 -0.36 -0.37 -7.26
CA ARG A 151 0.88 0.43 -7.26
C ARG A 151 1.89 -0.16 -8.24
N PRO A 152 2.35 0.63 -9.23
CA PRO A 152 3.46 0.22 -10.07
C PRO A 152 4.71 -0.10 -9.25
N ILE A 153 5.51 -1.03 -9.76
CA ILE A 153 6.83 -1.34 -9.22
C ILE A 153 7.92 -0.79 -10.13
N HIS A 154 9.02 -0.39 -9.50
CA HIS A 154 10.25 -0.04 -10.19
C HIS A 154 11.35 -0.97 -9.71
N LEU A 155 12.12 -1.50 -10.65
CA LEU A 155 13.40 -2.12 -10.32
C LEU A 155 14.33 -1.05 -9.75
N ASN A 156 15.25 -1.49 -8.91
CA ASN A 156 16.35 -0.70 -8.39
C ASN A 156 17.64 -1.51 -8.52
N ARG A 157 18.78 -0.88 -8.22
CA ARG A 157 20.11 -1.51 -8.32
C ARG A 157 20.23 -2.83 -7.54
N GLN A 158 19.61 -2.91 -6.35
CA GLN A 158 19.67 -4.10 -5.50
C GLN A 158 18.94 -5.28 -6.14
N VAL A 159 17.68 -5.06 -6.56
CA VAL A 159 16.88 -6.09 -7.21
C VAL A 159 17.52 -6.53 -8.53
N ILE A 160 18.05 -5.60 -9.33
CA ILE A 160 18.75 -5.92 -10.59
C ILE A 160 19.96 -6.81 -10.32
N ALA A 161 20.81 -6.45 -9.35
CA ALA A 161 21.99 -7.25 -9.01
C ALA A 161 21.61 -8.68 -8.55
N LEU A 162 20.53 -8.82 -7.77
CA LEU A 162 20.03 -10.14 -7.36
C LEU A 162 19.50 -10.95 -8.55
N LEU A 163 18.78 -10.33 -9.47
CA LEU A 163 18.28 -10.98 -10.68
C LEU A 163 19.42 -11.39 -11.62
N GLU A 164 20.45 -10.55 -11.80
CA GLU A 164 21.66 -10.89 -12.57
C GLU A 164 22.42 -12.07 -11.95
N SER A 165 22.55 -12.10 -10.61
CA SER A 165 23.14 -13.24 -9.90
C SER A 165 22.38 -14.55 -10.11
N ARG A 166 21.12 -14.47 -10.58
CA ARG A 166 20.25 -15.59 -10.95
C ARG A 166 20.20 -15.83 -12.45
N HIS A 167 21.22 -15.38 -13.17
CA HIS A 167 21.42 -15.59 -14.60
C HIS A 167 20.39 -14.90 -15.50
N ILE A 168 19.67 -13.88 -15.01
CA ILE A 168 18.88 -13.02 -15.90
C ILE A 168 19.85 -12.13 -16.68
N PRO A 169 19.83 -12.17 -18.04
CA PRO A 169 20.77 -11.41 -18.84
C PRO A 169 20.63 -9.90 -18.64
N HIS A 170 21.76 -9.19 -18.57
CA HIS A 170 21.82 -7.72 -18.46
C HIS A 170 20.99 -7.01 -19.56
N SER A 171 20.99 -7.59 -20.77
CA SER A 171 20.21 -7.09 -21.91
C SER A 171 18.71 -6.98 -21.62
N THR A 172 18.17 -7.80 -20.71
CA THR A 172 16.77 -7.72 -20.25
C THR A 172 16.50 -6.38 -19.56
N PHE A 173 17.41 -5.92 -18.71
CA PHE A 173 17.24 -4.65 -18.00
C PHE A 173 17.43 -3.45 -18.92
N LEU A 174 18.35 -3.54 -19.89
CA LEU A 174 18.51 -2.53 -20.93
C LEU A 174 17.25 -2.42 -21.80
N LEU A 175 16.62 -3.55 -22.16
CA LEU A 175 15.36 -3.56 -22.88
C LEU A 175 14.24 -2.87 -22.08
N LEU A 176 14.08 -3.21 -20.80
CA LEU A 176 13.10 -2.57 -19.92
C LEU A 176 13.36 -1.08 -19.74
N GLN A 177 14.63 -0.68 -19.61
CA GLN A 177 15.02 0.72 -19.54
C GLN A 177 14.67 1.47 -20.83
N ASN A 178 14.98 0.90 -21.99
CA ASN A 178 14.65 1.50 -23.29
C ASN A 178 13.14 1.63 -23.48
N GLN A 179 12.35 0.62 -23.11
CA GLN A 179 10.88 0.70 -23.14
C GLN A 179 10.34 1.83 -22.25
N HIS A 180 10.89 2.00 -21.05
CA HIS A 180 10.52 3.10 -20.17
C HIS A 180 10.91 4.47 -20.75
N LEU A 181 12.09 4.59 -21.37
CA LEU A 181 12.49 5.83 -22.04
C LEU A 181 11.59 6.15 -23.24
N LEU A 182 11.22 5.14 -24.03
CA LEU A 182 10.30 5.29 -25.16
C LEU A 182 8.93 5.78 -24.69
N SER A 183 8.38 5.24 -23.60
CA SER A 183 7.09 5.71 -23.09
C SER A 183 7.13 7.19 -22.63
N LEU A 184 8.29 7.66 -22.13
CA LEU A 184 8.47 9.08 -21.81
C LEU A 184 8.54 9.94 -23.08
N VAL A 185 9.18 9.46 -24.15
CA VAL A 185 9.19 10.16 -25.44
C VAL A 185 7.79 10.22 -26.04
N GLU A 186 7.05 9.12 -26.00
CA GLU A 186 5.65 9.08 -26.45
C GLU A 186 4.77 10.07 -25.69
N SER A 187 5.00 10.26 -24.38
CA SER A 187 4.27 11.26 -23.59
C SER A 187 4.54 12.72 -23.99
N LEU A 188 5.55 12.99 -24.83
CA LEU A 188 5.80 14.32 -25.42
C LEU A 188 5.15 14.50 -26.79
N LEU A 189 4.67 13.41 -27.41
CA LEU A 189 4.26 13.37 -28.81
C LEU A 189 2.79 12.97 -28.99
N TYR A 190 2.24 12.17 -28.07
CA TYR A 190 0.91 11.57 -28.21
C TYR A 190 0.03 11.88 -27.00
N LEU A 191 -1.21 12.30 -27.26
CA LEU A 191 -2.16 12.72 -26.24
C LEU A 191 -2.50 11.60 -25.24
N PRO A 192 -2.71 10.33 -25.65
CA PRO A 192 -2.95 9.24 -24.70
C PRO A 192 -1.82 9.09 -23.66
N SER A 193 -0.57 9.03 -24.12
CA SER A 193 0.60 8.89 -23.25
C SER A 193 0.85 10.14 -22.40
N THR A 194 0.56 11.33 -22.96
CA THR A 194 0.60 12.61 -22.25
C THR A 194 -0.39 12.61 -21.08
N TYR A 195 -1.64 12.28 -21.38
CA TYR A 195 -2.73 12.24 -20.42
C TYR A 195 -2.42 11.24 -19.31
N GLU A 196 -1.95 10.04 -19.67
CA GLU A 196 -1.57 9.01 -18.71
C GLU A 196 -0.47 9.49 -17.75
N LEU A 197 0.61 10.08 -18.28
CA LEU A 197 1.69 10.61 -17.45
C LEU A 197 1.19 11.71 -16.51
N LEU A 198 0.39 12.66 -17.01
CA LEU A 198 -0.12 13.75 -16.19
C LEU A 198 -1.13 13.26 -15.15
N HIS A 199 -2.04 12.36 -15.52
CA HIS A 199 -3.05 11.81 -14.64
C HIS A 199 -2.44 11.01 -13.48
N GLU A 200 -1.34 10.29 -13.71
CA GLU A 200 -0.64 9.56 -12.66
C GLU A 200 0.14 10.45 -11.68
N ARG A 201 0.54 11.64 -12.12
CA ARG A 201 1.50 12.48 -11.40
C ARG A 201 0.90 13.75 -10.83
N LEU A 202 -0.26 14.16 -11.33
CA LEU A 202 -0.96 15.35 -10.88
C LEU A 202 -2.11 14.99 -9.95
N PRO A 203 -2.43 15.89 -9.01
CA PRO A 203 -3.59 15.70 -8.15
C PRO A 203 -4.90 15.56 -8.95
N PRO A 204 -5.84 14.71 -8.50
CA PRO A 204 -7.11 14.48 -9.19
C PRO A 204 -7.98 15.75 -9.39
N HIS A 205 -7.78 16.79 -8.57
CA HIS A 205 -8.57 18.03 -8.64
C HIS A 205 -8.29 18.87 -9.89
N LEU A 206 -7.19 18.61 -10.61
CA LEU A 206 -6.86 19.33 -11.85
C LEU A 206 -7.83 18.97 -13.00
N GLN A 207 -8.63 17.90 -12.86
CA GLN A 207 -9.70 17.53 -13.78
C GLN A 207 -9.26 17.57 -15.27
N LEU A 208 -8.13 16.92 -15.57
CA LEU A 208 -7.50 16.91 -16.91
C LEU A 208 -8.49 16.58 -18.04
N ARG A 209 -9.46 15.70 -17.76
CA ARG A 209 -10.55 15.35 -18.69
C ARG A 209 -11.37 16.57 -19.11
N ASP A 210 -11.75 17.43 -18.17
CA ASP A 210 -12.59 18.59 -18.44
C ASP A 210 -11.78 19.69 -19.15
N LEU A 211 -10.46 19.78 -18.86
CA LEU A 211 -9.55 20.65 -19.61
C LEU A 211 -9.47 20.26 -21.09
N ILE A 212 -9.42 18.97 -21.39
CA ILE A 212 -9.42 18.48 -22.79
C ILE A 212 -10.81 18.63 -23.42
N LEU A 213 -11.86 18.12 -22.77
CA LEU A 213 -13.18 17.99 -23.39
C LEU A 213 -14.00 19.27 -23.39
N THR A 214 -13.94 20.06 -22.32
CA THR A 214 -14.75 21.27 -22.15
C THR A 214 -13.96 22.51 -22.55
N ALA A 215 -12.73 22.64 -22.07
CA ALA A 215 -11.89 23.81 -22.36
C ALA A 215 -11.07 23.68 -23.67
N GLN A 216 -11.06 22.50 -24.30
CA GLN A 216 -10.36 22.23 -25.57
C GLN A 216 -8.85 22.55 -25.51
N ILE A 217 -8.24 22.32 -24.35
CA ILE A 217 -6.80 22.55 -24.17
C ILE A 217 -6.02 21.39 -24.77
N ASP A 218 -5.11 21.74 -25.68
CA ASP A 218 -4.12 20.82 -26.22
C ASP A 218 -2.96 20.64 -25.23
N LEU A 219 -2.97 19.55 -24.47
CA LEU A 219 -1.96 19.28 -23.44
C LEU A 219 -0.52 19.12 -24.01
N ILE A 220 -0.36 18.83 -25.29
CA ILE A 220 0.96 18.58 -25.91
C ILE A 220 1.60 19.91 -26.32
N HIS A 221 0.79 20.80 -26.88
CA HIS A 221 1.26 22.04 -27.49
C HIS A 221 1.08 23.27 -26.61
N GLU A 222 0.18 23.24 -25.63
CA GLU A 222 0.01 24.34 -24.68
C GLU A 222 1.31 24.54 -23.86
N PRO A 223 1.87 25.77 -23.78
CA PRO A 223 3.18 26.03 -23.18
C PRO A 223 3.36 25.54 -21.74
N PHE A 224 2.37 25.73 -20.87
CA PHE A 224 2.45 25.29 -19.48
C PHE A 224 2.52 23.77 -19.37
N PHE A 225 1.60 23.04 -20.02
CA PHE A 225 1.60 21.58 -20.01
C PHE A 225 2.84 21.00 -20.71
N ARG A 226 3.27 21.57 -21.83
CA ARG A 226 4.50 21.16 -22.52
C ARG A 226 5.72 21.28 -21.62
N GLN A 227 5.85 22.38 -20.87
CA GLN A 227 6.94 22.59 -19.93
C GLN A 227 6.83 21.62 -18.74
N LEU A 228 5.62 21.35 -18.26
CA LEU A 228 5.33 20.41 -17.18
C LEU A 228 5.74 18.98 -17.56
N ILE A 229 5.27 18.48 -18.71
CA ILE A 229 5.60 17.15 -19.24
C ILE A 229 7.11 17.04 -19.44
N THR A 230 7.74 18.02 -20.09
CA THR A 230 9.20 18.04 -20.29
C THR A 230 9.95 17.94 -18.97
N THR A 231 9.47 18.63 -17.93
CA THR A 231 10.07 18.61 -16.60
C THR A 231 9.89 17.23 -15.94
N MET A 232 8.71 16.61 -16.05
CA MET A 232 8.45 15.26 -15.57
C MET A 232 9.34 14.22 -16.27
N CYS A 233 9.46 14.29 -17.59
CA CYS A 233 10.35 13.41 -18.36
C CYS A 233 11.80 13.56 -17.91
N LYS A 234 12.31 14.80 -17.81
CA LYS A 234 13.67 15.07 -17.30
C LYS A 234 13.87 14.52 -15.89
N HIS A 235 12.88 14.66 -15.02
CA HIS A 235 12.93 14.14 -13.66
C HIS A 235 13.01 12.60 -13.65
N GLU A 236 12.18 11.91 -14.43
CA GLU A 236 12.21 10.44 -14.51
C GLU A 236 13.51 9.92 -15.15
N ILE A 237 14.02 10.57 -16.20
CA ILE A 237 15.34 10.25 -16.77
C ILE A 237 16.44 10.36 -15.71
N LYS A 238 16.43 11.44 -14.93
CA LYS A 238 17.40 11.62 -13.83
C LYS A 238 17.27 10.51 -12.78
N ARG A 239 16.07 10.03 -12.45
CA ARG A 239 15.88 8.90 -11.53
C ARG A 239 16.39 7.58 -12.10
N ILE A 240 16.27 7.36 -13.41
CA ILE A 240 16.85 6.21 -14.08
C ILE A 240 18.38 6.28 -13.98
N GLN A 241 18.99 7.44 -14.24
CA GLN A 241 20.44 7.64 -14.14
C GLN A 241 20.95 7.47 -12.70
N ASP A 242 20.37 8.22 -11.76
CA ASP A 242 20.86 8.33 -10.38
C ASP A 242 20.56 7.08 -9.54
N LYS A 243 19.44 6.38 -9.82
CA LYS A 243 18.91 5.30 -8.96
C LYS A 243 18.60 4.01 -9.71
N THR A 244 18.79 3.97 -11.03
CA THR A 244 18.44 2.81 -11.87
C THR A 244 16.98 2.41 -11.66
N ARG A 245 16.10 3.42 -11.53
CA ARG A 245 14.67 3.24 -11.25
C ARG A 245 13.91 2.88 -12.53
N ILE A 246 13.99 1.62 -12.95
CA ILE A 246 13.37 1.13 -14.19
C ILE A 246 11.94 0.69 -13.88
N GLN A 247 10.94 1.31 -14.51
CA GLN A 247 9.54 0.91 -14.33
C GLN A 247 9.27 -0.42 -15.02
N ILE A 248 8.59 -1.33 -14.32
CA ILE A 248 8.04 -2.54 -14.95
C ILE A 248 6.67 -2.21 -15.53
N SER A 249 6.30 -2.89 -16.62
CA SER A 249 4.95 -2.81 -17.19
C SER A 249 3.89 -2.98 -16.10
N LYS A 250 2.87 -2.12 -16.13
CA LYS A 250 1.87 -2.01 -15.05
C LYS A 250 1.32 -3.39 -14.68
N ASN A 251 0.87 -4.17 -15.66
CA ASN A 251 0.20 -5.44 -15.40
C ASN A 251 1.18 -6.64 -15.28
N SER A 252 2.49 -6.38 -15.24
CA SER A 252 3.54 -7.40 -15.06
C SER A 252 4.24 -7.35 -13.70
N GLY A 253 4.07 -6.27 -12.92
CA GLY A 253 4.66 -6.15 -11.59
C GLY A 253 3.99 -5.08 -10.72
N ARG A 254 3.90 -5.35 -9.41
CA ARG A 254 3.20 -4.49 -8.45
C ARG A 254 3.93 -4.40 -7.11
N ASN A 255 3.82 -3.24 -6.47
CA ASN A 255 4.09 -3.10 -5.04
C ASN A 255 2.80 -3.38 -4.26
N MET A 256 2.81 -4.41 -3.42
CA MET A 256 1.61 -4.90 -2.73
C MET A 256 1.84 -4.99 -1.22
N PHE A 257 0.76 -4.93 -0.46
CA PHE A 257 0.77 -5.39 0.92
C PHE A 257 0.86 -6.91 0.95
N GLY A 258 1.63 -7.44 1.89
CA GLY A 258 1.55 -8.85 2.27
C GLY A 258 0.53 -9.02 3.38
N ILE A 259 -0.30 -10.05 3.27
CA ILE A 259 -1.26 -10.46 4.31
C ILE A 259 -1.24 -11.99 4.41
N VAL A 260 -1.99 -12.54 5.37
CA VAL A 260 -2.05 -13.98 5.63
C VAL A 260 -3.39 -14.56 5.16
N ASP A 261 -3.34 -15.80 4.68
CA ASP A 261 -4.52 -16.60 4.41
C ASP A 261 -5.16 -17.09 5.71
N GLU A 262 -6.15 -16.34 6.20
CA GLU A 262 -6.95 -16.70 7.38
C GLU A 262 -7.77 -17.99 7.18
N THR A 263 -7.96 -18.47 5.94
CA THR A 263 -8.73 -19.69 5.65
C THR A 263 -7.91 -20.97 5.74
N ALA A 264 -6.58 -20.87 5.90
CA ALA A 264 -5.63 -22.00 5.89
C ALA A 264 -5.74 -22.90 4.64
N THR A 265 -6.03 -22.31 3.48
CA THR A 265 -6.18 -23.04 2.21
C THR A 265 -4.85 -23.16 1.46
N LEU A 266 -4.01 -22.12 1.50
CA LEU A 266 -2.71 -22.10 0.83
C LEU A 266 -1.68 -22.98 1.56
N LYS A 267 -0.94 -23.79 0.80
CA LYS A 267 0.21 -24.57 1.31
C LYS A 267 1.50 -23.76 1.24
N SER A 268 2.52 -24.20 1.98
CA SER A 268 3.88 -23.65 1.84
C SER A 268 4.35 -23.69 0.39
N GLY A 269 4.92 -22.59 -0.09
CA GLY A 269 5.34 -22.38 -1.48
C GLY A 269 4.23 -21.82 -2.40
N GLN A 270 2.99 -21.77 -1.94
CA GLN A 270 1.86 -21.21 -2.68
C GLN A 270 1.49 -19.82 -2.16
N VAL A 271 0.95 -18.99 -3.05
CA VAL A 271 0.42 -17.67 -2.72
C VAL A 271 -0.88 -17.42 -3.48
N PHE A 272 -1.73 -16.54 -2.97
CA PHE A 272 -2.83 -15.97 -3.75
C PHE A 272 -2.52 -14.51 -4.06
N CYS A 273 -2.72 -14.12 -5.31
CA CYS A 273 -2.51 -12.75 -5.77
C CYS A 273 -3.56 -12.39 -6.81
N GLN A 274 -4.29 -11.31 -6.56
CA GLN A 274 -5.24 -10.73 -7.48
C GLN A 274 -5.01 -9.22 -7.51
N TYR A 275 -4.88 -8.66 -8.71
CA TYR A 275 -4.65 -7.24 -8.88
C TYR A 275 -5.69 -6.60 -9.76
N THR A 276 -5.91 -5.32 -9.55
CA THR A 276 -6.68 -4.51 -10.47
C THR A 276 -5.85 -4.16 -11.70
N ILE A 277 -6.41 -4.42 -12.88
CA ILE A 277 -5.82 -4.03 -14.15
C ILE A 277 -5.82 -2.51 -14.22
N LEU A 278 -4.64 -1.93 -14.47
CA LEU A 278 -4.55 -0.53 -14.83
C LEU A 278 -4.67 -0.46 -16.35
N ASN A 279 -5.79 0.08 -16.83
CA ASN A 279 -5.98 0.35 -18.24
C ASN A 279 -5.18 1.59 -18.63
N THR A 280 -4.40 1.46 -19.69
CA THR A 280 -3.70 2.54 -20.41
C THR A 280 -4.69 3.40 -21.21
N GLU A 281 -5.84 2.83 -21.55
CA GLU A 281 -6.87 3.40 -22.43
C GLU A 281 -7.85 4.33 -21.70
N GLN A 282 -7.35 5.21 -20.83
CA GLN A 282 -8.21 6.21 -20.18
C GLN A 282 -8.78 7.26 -21.17
N LEU A 283 -8.19 7.36 -22.36
CA LEU A 283 -8.65 8.28 -23.40
C LEU A 283 -9.89 7.75 -24.14
N ASP A 284 -10.05 6.43 -24.31
CA ASP A 284 -11.23 5.88 -24.99
C ASP A 284 -12.51 6.03 -24.13
N ASP A 285 -12.36 6.08 -22.80
CA ASP A 285 -13.43 6.44 -21.86
C ASP A 285 -13.83 7.94 -21.94
N LEU A 286 -13.10 8.80 -22.66
CA LEU A 286 -13.57 10.15 -22.97
C LEU A 286 -14.79 10.14 -23.89
N THR A 287 -14.93 9.11 -24.74
CA THR A 287 -16.04 8.99 -25.72
C THR A 287 -17.29 8.30 -25.16
N ARG A 288 -17.18 7.58 -24.03
CA ARG A 288 -18.32 6.91 -23.39
C ARG A 288 -19.12 7.90 -22.55
N SER A 289 -20.09 8.53 -23.22
CA SER A 289 -21.09 9.40 -22.60
C SER A 289 -21.97 8.66 -21.58
N ASN A 290 -22.31 9.37 -20.51
CA ASN A 290 -23.50 9.22 -19.67
C ASN A 290 -23.97 7.80 -19.34
N ASN A 291 -23.57 7.28 -18.18
CA ASN A 291 -24.49 6.48 -17.37
C ASN A 291 -24.15 6.58 -15.88
N ILE A 292 -25.21 6.73 -15.09
CA ILE A 292 -25.35 6.69 -13.63
C ILE A 292 -24.06 6.22 -12.93
N ARG A 293 -23.32 7.16 -12.33
CA ARG A 293 -22.16 6.84 -11.49
C ARG A 293 -22.66 6.10 -10.26
N SER A 294 -22.65 4.77 -10.32
CA SER A 294 -22.39 3.95 -9.14
C SER A 294 -21.28 4.64 -8.32
N TYR A 295 -21.46 4.79 -7.02
CA TYR A 295 -20.44 5.36 -6.13
C TYR A 295 -19.10 4.59 -6.25
N TYR A 296 -19.15 3.34 -6.72
CA TYR A 296 -18.02 2.45 -6.95
C TYR A 296 -17.81 2.16 -8.44
N GLN A 297 -16.61 2.38 -8.94
CA GLN A 297 -16.20 1.91 -10.26
C GLN A 297 -15.81 0.42 -10.14
N GLU A 298 -16.51 -0.46 -10.84
CA GLU A 298 -16.12 -1.88 -10.88
C GLU A 298 -14.86 -2.01 -11.74
N ASP A 299 -13.72 -2.11 -11.06
CA ASP A 299 -12.48 -2.32 -11.76
C ASP A 299 -12.32 -3.75 -12.26
N ILE A 300 -11.71 -3.89 -13.43
CA ILE A 300 -11.34 -5.19 -13.97
C ILE A 300 -10.22 -5.78 -13.12
N LYS A 301 -10.43 -6.98 -12.59
CA LYS A 301 -9.48 -7.70 -11.74
C LYS A 301 -8.90 -8.89 -12.49
N LYS A 302 -7.63 -9.19 -12.25
CA LYS A 302 -6.97 -10.38 -12.77
C LYS A 302 -6.38 -11.19 -11.64
N VAL A 303 -6.82 -12.45 -11.54
CA VAL A 303 -6.19 -13.45 -10.67
C VAL A 303 -4.90 -13.93 -11.35
N VAL A 304 -3.82 -13.99 -10.58
CA VAL A 304 -2.52 -14.47 -11.06
C VAL A 304 -2.43 -15.97 -10.84
N VAL A 305 -2.06 -16.70 -11.89
CA VAL A 305 -1.81 -18.14 -11.83
C VAL A 305 -0.43 -18.42 -12.44
N GLY A 306 0.34 -19.28 -11.77
CA GLY A 306 1.69 -19.66 -12.18
C GLY A 306 2.78 -19.00 -11.34
N LYS A 307 4.02 -19.15 -11.78
CA LYS A 307 5.19 -18.69 -11.04
C LYS A 307 5.25 -17.17 -10.93
N ILE A 308 5.42 -16.67 -9.71
CA ILE A 308 5.69 -15.26 -9.43
C ILE A 308 6.99 -15.11 -8.64
N VAL A 309 7.62 -13.95 -8.79
CA VAL A 309 8.80 -13.56 -8.00
C VAL A 309 8.40 -12.49 -7.00
N VAL A 310 8.80 -12.67 -5.75
CA VAL A 310 8.50 -11.75 -4.64
C VAL A 310 9.81 -11.38 -3.95
N THR A 311 9.93 -10.11 -3.59
CA THR A 311 11.05 -9.55 -2.83
C THR A 311 10.57 -8.37 -2.00
N LYS A 312 11.30 -8.01 -0.93
CA LYS A 312 11.08 -6.79 -0.14
C LYS A 312 12.33 -5.94 -0.24
N ASN A 313 12.16 -4.63 -0.37
CA ASN A 313 13.27 -3.70 -0.30
C ASN A 313 13.50 -3.26 1.16
N PRO A 314 14.75 -3.13 1.62
CA PRO A 314 15.99 -3.44 0.89
C PRO A 314 16.25 -4.95 0.81
N CYS A 315 16.82 -5.42 -0.30
CA CYS A 315 17.21 -6.82 -0.49
C CYS A 315 18.73 -6.92 -0.70
N HIS A 316 19.35 -7.90 -0.05
CA HIS A 316 20.81 -8.03 -0.01
C HIS A 316 21.29 -9.46 -0.24
N HIS A 317 20.54 -10.44 0.26
CA HIS A 317 20.88 -11.84 0.10
C HIS A 317 20.18 -12.42 -1.13
N PRO A 318 20.79 -13.33 -1.91
CA PRO A 318 20.11 -14.00 -3.02
C PRO A 318 18.80 -14.69 -2.60
N GLY A 319 18.68 -15.11 -1.33
CA GLY A 319 17.46 -15.67 -0.75
C GLY A 319 16.31 -14.67 -0.55
N ASP A 320 16.57 -13.36 -0.61
CA ASP A 320 15.57 -12.29 -0.50
C ASP A 320 14.72 -12.12 -1.77
N LEU A 321 15.03 -12.89 -2.80
CA LEU A 321 14.24 -13.03 -4.01
C LEU A 321 13.75 -14.46 -4.10
N ARG A 322 12.46 -14.64 -3.86
CA ARG A 322 11.79 -15.96 -3.79
C ARG A 322 10.82 -16.12 -4.94
N THR A 323 10.74 -17.35 -5.45
CA THR A 323 9.73 -17.74 -6.42
C THR A 323 8.65 -18.54 -5.71
N PHE A 324 7.39 -18.18 -5.92
CA PHE A 324 6.22 -18.88 -5.40
C PHE A 324 5.29 -19.29 -6.54
N GLU A 325 4.44 -20.27 -6.27
CA GLU A 325 3.36 -20.65 -7.17
C GLU A 325 2.09 -19.87 -6.80
N ALA A 326 1.68 -18.93 -7.65
CA ALA A 326 0.40 -18.26 -7.49
C ALA A 326 -0.74 -19.19 -7.95
N ILE A 327 -1.72 -19.41 -7.09
CA ILE A 327 -2.88 -20.24 -7.39
C ILE A 327 -4.18 -19.47 -7.17
N ASP A 328 -5.23 -19.83 -7.91
CA ASP A 328 -6.56 -19.28 -7.71
C ASP A 328 -7.26 -19.99 -6.55
N VAL A 329 -7.65 -19.21 -5.54
CA VAL A 329 -8.41 -19.69 -4.38
C VAL A 329 -9.71 -18.88 -4.33
N PRO A 330 -10.86 -19.47 -4.71
CA PRO A 330 -12.15 -18.76 -4.77
C PRO A 330 -12.51 -18.03 -3.46
N LYS A 331 -12.18 -18.63 -2.31
CA LYS A 331 -12.42 -18.04 -0.98
C LYS A 331 -11.64 -16.73 -0.75
N LEU A 332 -10.53 -16.52 -1.44
CA LEU A 332 -9.65 -15.35 -1.27
C LEU A 332 -9.88 -14.25 -2.32
N ARG A 333 -10.79 -14.44 -3.28
CA ARG A 333 -11.05 -13.46 -4.36
C ARG A 333 -11.62 -12.10 -3.91
N HIS A 334 -12.02 -11.98 -2.65
CA HIS A 334 -12.37 -10.69 -2.04
C HIS A 334 -11.14 -9.80 -1.74
N LEU A 335 -9.94 -10.39 -1.75
CA LEU A 335 -8.66 -9.71 -1.54
C LEU A 335 -8.08 -9.25 -2.89
N VAL A 336 -7.83 -7.94 -3.01
CA VAL A 336 -7.39 -7.27 -4.24
C VAL A 336 -6.25 -6.30 -3.92
N ASP A 337 -5.29 -6.21 -4.84
CA ASP A 337 -4.11 -5.35 -4.75
C ASP A 337 -3.23 -5.66 -3.51
N CYS A 338 -3.20 -6.93 -3.13
CA CYS A 338 -2.37 -7.51 -2.07
C CYS A 338 -1.91 -8.93 -2.45
N ILE A 339 -0.84 -9.39 -1.82
CA ILE A 339 -0.37 -10.77 -1.89
C ILE A 339 -0.71 -11.48 -0.59
N VAL A 340 -1.28 -12.68 -0.70
CA VAL A 340 -1.70 -13.50 0.44
C VAL A 340 -0.73 -14.66 0.59
N PHE A 341 -0.10 -14.73 1.76
CA PHE A 341 0.84 -15.78 2.14
C PHE A 341 0.14 -16.88 2.93
N PRO A 342 0.63 -18.13 2.83
CA PRO A 342 0.10 -19.23 3.61
C PRO A 342 0.46 -19.02 5.08
N GLN A 343 -0.47 -19.36 5.96
CA GLN A 343 -0.14 -19.55 7.37
C GLN A 343 0.51 -20.92 7.63
N LEU A 344 0.47 -21.85 6.66
CA LEU A 344 0.99 -23.21 6.79
C LEU A 344 2.42 -23.29 6.24
N GLY A 345 3.29 -24.04 6.94
CA GLY A 345 4.67 -24.29 6.52
C GLY A 345 5.63 -24.28 7.69
N ASP A 346 6.92 -24.43 7.40
CA ASP A 346 7.96 -24.45 8.42
C ASP A 346 8.40 -23.06 8.87
N ARG A 347 8.27 -22.08 7.99
CA ARG A 347 8.68 -20.69 8.21
C ARG A 347 7.77 -19.74 7.39
N PRO A 348 7.36 -18.58 7.92
CA PRO A 348 6.57 -17.62 7.18
C PRO A 348 7.35 -17.08 5.97
N HIS A 349 6.74 -17.07 4.78
CA HIS A 349 7.38 -16.55 3.57
C HIS A 349 7.85 -15.09 3.67
N PRO A 350 7.14 -14.16 4.34
CA PRO A 350 7.69 -12.82 4.60
C PRO A 350 9.02 -12.87 5.35
N ASN A 351 9.14 -13.76 6.35
CA ASN A 351 10.36 -13.92 7.13
C ASN A 351 11.51 -14.52 6.30
N GLU A 352 11.19 -15.34 5.30
CA GLU A 352 12.17 -15.86 4.33
C GLU A 352 12.72 -14.80 3.36
N ILE A 353 12.06 -13.65 3.28
CA ILE A 353 12.38 -12.52 2.39
C ILE A 353 12.89 -11.37 3.25
N SER A 354 14.21 -11.25 3.40
CA SER A 354 14.85 -10.19 4.19
C SER A 354 14.44 -10.15 5.68
N GLY A 355 14.02 -11.29 6.26
CA GLY A 355 13.65 -11.36 7.69
C GLY A 355 12.39 -10.56 8.04
N SER A 356 11.48 -10.41 7.07
CA SER A 356 10.40 -9.43 7.16
C SER A 356 9.18 -9.91 7.95
N ASP A 357 8.44 -8.92 8.43
CA ASP A 357 7.06 -8.99 8.92
C ASP A 357 6.08 -8.42 7.86
N LEU A 358 4.81 -8.34 8.24
CA LEU A 358 3.70 -7.87 7.41
C LEU A 358 3.13 -6.50 7.86
N ASP A 359 3.85 -5.77 8.70
CA ASP A 359 3.39 -4.56 9.40
C ASP A 359 3.49 -3.22 8.63
#